data_AF-A0A126NE97-F1
#
_entry.id   AF-A0A126NE97-F1
#
_cell.length_a   1.000
_cell.length_b   1.000
_cell.length_c   1.000
_cell.angle_alpha   90.00
_cell.angle_beta   90.00
_cell.angle_gamma   90.00
#
_symmetry.space_group_name_H-M   'P 1'
#
loop_
_entity.id
_entity.type
_entity.pdbx_description
1 polymer ?
#
loop_
_entity_poly.entity_id
_entity_poly.type
_entity_poly.pdbx_seq_one_letter_code
_entity_poly.pdbx_strand_id
1 'polypeptide(L)'
;MARTAPRVHTSQERINQLKLLQSALDAELVIELRMTDGRLLQGTVVERPSIQQFRGPHEEEGTNGQLALDIQGKGVQLLWLDEVEGFTRLGSN
;
A
#
# COMPACT_ATOMS: atom_id res chain seq x y z
N MET A 1 11.52 -18.59 -3.46
CA MET A 1 10.24 -18.46 -4.19
C MET A 1 10.09 -17.00 -4.59
N ALA A 2 9.82 -16.72 -5.87
CA ALA A 2 9.61 -15.34 -6.32
C ALA A 2 8.28 -14.82 -5.76
N ARG A 3 8.26 -13.58 -5.24
CA ARG A 3 7.03 -12.95 -4.78
C ARG A 3 6.26 -12.44 -5.99
N THR A 4 4.99 -12.77 -6.11
CA THR A 4 4.13 -12.35 -7.23
C THR A 4 3.22 -11.20 -6.81
N ALA A 5 2.89 -10.32 -7.75
CA ALA A 5 1.92 -9.25 -7.55
C ALA A 5 0.97 -9.16 -8.75
N PRO A 6 -0.31 -8.78 -8.56
CA PRO A 6 -1.25 -8.56 -9.65
C PRO A 6 -0.82 -7.46 -10.62
N ARG A 7 -0.04 -6.49 -10.13
CA ARG A 7 0.53 -5.40 -10.91
C ARG A 7 1.91 -5.04 -10.37
N VAL A 8 2.82 -4.70 -11.27
CA VAL A 8 4.17 -4.21 -10.94
C VAL A 8 4.47 -2.95 -11.73
N HIS A 9 5.33 -2.09 -11.19
CA HIS A 9 5.65 -0.80 -11.78
C HIS A 9 7.15 -0.69 -12.07
N THR A 10 7.49 -0.30 -13.28
CA THR A 10 8.89 -0.12 -13.74
C THR A 10 9.24 1.33 -14.02
N SER A 11 8.25 2.22 -14.12
CA SER A 11 8.49 3.65 -14.35
C SER A 11 8.99 4.34 -13.07
N GLN A 12 10.02 5.17 -13.21
CA GLN A 12 10.63 5.86 -12.07
C GLN A 12 9.63 6.78 -11.35
N GLU A 13 8.75 7.44 -12.10
CA GLU A 13 7.70 8.29 -11.56
C GLU A 13 6.77 7.51 -10.61
N ARG A 14 6.28 6.35 -11.06
CA ARG A 14 5.38 5.53 -10.26
C ARG A 14 6.07 4.92 -9.06
N ILE A 15 7.32 4.49 -9.22
CA ILE A 15 8.14 4.01 -8.10
C ILE A 15 8.34 5.11 -7.05
N ASN A 16 8.55 6.35 -7.48
CA ASN A 16 8.68 7.49 -6.57
C ASN A 16 7.35 7.77 -5.83
N GLN A 17 6.20 7.69 -6.51
CA GLN A 17 4.88 7.81 -5.86
C GLN A 17 4.69 6.74 -4.76
N LEU A 18 5.05 5.48 -5.04
CA LEU A 18 5.00 4.41 -4.04
C LEU A 18 5.91 4.73 -2.85
N LYS A 19 7.14 5.20 -3.10
CA LYS A 19 8.09 5.57 -2.05
C LYS A 19 7.57 6.71 -1.17
N LEU A 20 6.90 7.70 -1.76
CA LEU A 20 6.27 8.77 -1.01
C LEU A 20 5.17 8.24 -0.08
N LEU A 21 4.31 7.34 -0.57
CA LEU A 21 3.31 6.67 0.27
C LEU A 21 3.98 5.86 1.39
N GLN A 22 5.02 5.08 1.08
CA GLN A 22 5.80 4.33 2.06
C GLN A 22 6.36 5.21 3.17
N SER A 23 6.94 6.37 2.82
CA SER A 23 7.53 7.27 3.81
C SER A 23 6.49 8.02 4.62
N ALA A 24 5.27 8.20 4.11
CA ALA A 24 4.22 8.96 4.77
C ALA A 24 3.29 8.10 5.65
N LEU A 25 3.24 6.79 5.40
CA LEU A 25 2.44 5.81 6.15
C LEU A 25 3.28 5.17 7.26
N ASP A 26 3.54 5.91 8.32
CA ASP A 26 4.19 5.37 9.52
C ASP A 26 3.33 4.32 10.22
N ALA A 27 3.99 3.43 10.97
CA ALA A 27 3.31 2.47 11.84
C ALA A 27 2.44 3.19 12.87
N GLU A 28 1.35 2.55 13.29
CA GLU A 28 0.40 3.02 14.31
C GLU A 28 -0.38 4.29 13.93
N LEU A 29 -0.24 4.79 12.69
CA LEU A 29 -1.07 5.88 12.20
C LEU A 29 -2.52 5.44 12.04
N VAL A 30 -3.44 6.26 12.56
CA VAL A 30 -4.88 6.12 12.31
C VAL A 30 -5.23 6.97 11.10
N ILE A 31 -5.72 6.34 10.04
CA ILE A 31 -5.93 6.98 8.73
C ILE A 31 -7.27 6.59 8.10
N GLU A 32 -7.72 7.45 7.19
CA GLU A 32 -8.69 7.11 6.16
C GLU A 32 -7.95 6.99 4.82
N LEU A 33 -7.97 5.81 4.20
CA LEU A 33 -7.46 5.56 2.86
C LEU A 33 -8.55 5.81 1.82
N ARG A 34 -8.16 6.48 0.75
CA ARG A 34 -8.91 6.50 -0.51
C ARG A 34 -8.26 5.55 -1.49
N MET A 35 -9.03 4.57 -1.95
CA MET A 35 -8.61 3.60 -2.94
C MET A 35 -8.94 4.11 -4.34
N THR A 36 -8.14 3.69 -5.33
CA THR A 36 -8.32 4.01 -6.76
C THR A 36 -9.65 3.53 -7.35
N ASP A 37 -10.31 2.57 -6.71
CA ASP A 37 -11.66 2.09 -7.06
C ASP A 37 -12.79 2.90 -6.40
N GLY A 38 -12.46 3.97 -5.68
CA GLY A 38 -13.40 4.85 -4.99
C GLY A 38 -13.78 4.41 -3.58
N ARG A 39 -13.31 3.24 -3.09
CA ARG A 39 -13.56 2.84 -1.70
C ARG A 39 -12.83 3.74 -0.71
N LEU A 40 -13.48 3.99 0.42
CA LEU A 40 -12.88 4.61 1.60
C LEU A 40 -12.71 3.54 2.68
N LEU A 41 -11.50 3.42 3.23
CA LEU A 41 -11.16 2.46 4.28
C LEU A 41 -10.54 3.19 5.45
N GLN A 42 -11.15 3.10 6.63
CA GLN A 42 -10.59 3.65 7.85
C GLN A 42 -9.95 2.53 8.68
N GLY A 43 -8.75 2.78 9.20
CA GLY A 43 -8.04 1.81 10.03
C GLY A 43 -6.72 2.33 10.57
N THR A 44 -6.00 1.43 11.23
CA THR A 44 -4.67 1.70 11.79
C THR A 44 -3.61 1.02 10.94
N VAL A 45 -2.58 1.76 10.55
CA VAL A 45 -1.42 1.18 9.86
C VAL A 45 -0.69 0.27 10.84
N VAL A 46 -0.61 -1.03 10.54
CA VAL A 46 0.01 -2.01 11.46
C VAL A 46 1.52 -1.83 11.49
N GLU A 47 2.12 -1.67 10.32
CA GLU A 47 3.54 -1.43 10.14
C GLU A 47 3.77 -0.57 8.90
N ARG A 48 4.92 0.11 8.85
CA ARG A 48 5.29 0.90 7.66
C ARG A 48 5.32 -0.03 6.44
N PRO A 49 4.62 0.32 5.35
CA PRO A 49 4.60 -0.52 4.16
C PRO A 49 6.00 -0.69 3.57
N SER A 50 6.25 -1.85 2.98
CA SER A 50 7.52 -2.15 2.32
C SER A 50 7.34 -2.22 0.81
N ILE A 51 8.25 -1.56 0.09
CA ILE A 51 8.36 -1.62 -1.36
C ILE A 51 9.48 -2.58 -1.72
N GLN A 52 9.24 -3.45 -2.68
CA GLN A 52 10.14 -4.52 -3.06
C GLN A 52 9.91 -4.96 -4.51
N GLN A 53 10.77 -5.83 -5.02
CA GLN A 53 10.59 -6.43 -6.34
C GLN A 53 9.55 -7.55 -6.29
N PHE A 54 8.67 -7.56 -7.27
CA PHE A 54 7.66 -8.57 -7.51
C PHE A 54 7.71 -9.02 -8.98
N ARG A 55 7.18 -10.22 -9.23
CA ARG A 55 6.89 -10.72 -10.57
C ARG A 55 5.41 -10.50 -10.89
N GLY A 56 5.13 -9.83 -12.00
CA GLY A 56 3.80 -9.56 -12.51
C GLY A 56 3.17 -10.76 -13.23
N PRO A 57 1.92 -10.62 -13.70
CA PRO A 57 1.16 -11.69 -14.35
C PRO A 57 1.74 -12.13 -15.71
N HIS A 58 2.56 -11.32 -16.36
CA HIS A 58 3.23 -11.62 -17.64
C HIS A 58 4.72 -11.95 -17.46
N GLU A 59 5.10 -12.40 -16.25
CA GLU A 59 6.48 -12.68 -15.84
C GLU A 59 7.42 -11.47 -15.84
N GLU A 60 6.87 -10.26 -15.98
CA GLU A 60 7.62 -9.03 -15.90
C GLU A 60 8.05 -8.75 -14.46
N GLU A 61 9.28 -8.28 -14.28
CA GLU A 61 9.78 -7.88 -12.97
C GLU A 61 9.58 -6.38 -12.78
N GLY A 62 9.11 -6.01 -11.60
CA GLY A 62 8.92 -4.61 -11.25
C GLY A 62 8.66 -4.40 -9.78
N THR A 63 8.38 -3.16 -9.43
CA THR A 63 8.29 -2.70 -8.05
C THR A 63 6.83 -2.51 -7.63
N ASN A 64 6.48 -3.00 -6.43
CA ASN A 64 5.23 -2.67 -5.76
C ASN A 64 5.42 -2.77 -4.23
N GLY A 65 4.37 -2.58 -3.44
CA GLY A 65 4.38 -2.77 -2.00
C GLY A 65 3.02 -3.12 -1.43
N GLN A 66 3.02 -3.65 -0.22
CA GLN A 66 1.81 -4.01 0.52
C GLN A 66 1.68 -3.14 1.77
N LEU A 67 0.46 -2.72 2.06
CA LEU A 67 0.06 -2.01 3.27
C LEU A 67 -0.81 -2.94 4.13
N ALA A 68 -0.36 -3.18 5.36
CA ALA A 68 -1.16 -3.84 6.37
C ALA A 68 -1.99 -2.79 7.13
N LEU A 69 -3.31 -2.82 6.94
CA LEU A 69 -4.25 -1.92 7.61
C LEU A 69 -5.18 -2.72 8.51
N ASP A 70 -5.17 -2.45 9.80
CA ASP A 70 -6.15 -3.01 10.74
C ASP A 70 -7.46 -2.22 10.66
N ILE A 71 -8.47 -2.84 10.09
CA ILE A 71 -9.80 -2.25 9.91
C ILE A 71 -10.73 -2.79 11.00
N GLN A 72 -11.35 -1.89 11.76
CA GLN A 72 -12.27 -2.26 12.83
C GLN A 72 -13.37 -3.21 12.33
N GLY A 73 -13.49 -4.38 12.97
CA GLY A 73 -14.46 -5.42 12.63
C GLY A 73 -14.08 -6.31 11.44
N LYS A 74 -12.98 -6.03 10.74
CA LYS A 74 -12.43 -6.87 9.66
C LYS A 74 -11.03 -7.42 9.98
N GLY A 75 -10.36 -6.85 10.98
CA GLY A 75 -8.97 -7.17 11.32
C GLY A 75 -7.99 -6.66 10.27
N VAL A 76 -6.77 -7.19 10.31
CA VAL A 76 -5.68 -6.80 9.40
C VAL A 76 -5.99 -7.21 7.97
N GLN A 77 -6.05 -6.23 7.07
CA GLN A 77 -6.17 -6.40 5.64
C GLN A 77 -4.85 -6.04 4.96
N LEU A 78 -4.42 -6.87 4.01
CA LEU A 78 -3.29 -6.58 3.13
C LEU A 78 -3.79 -5.92 1.85
N LEU A 79 -3.44 -4.65 1.67
CA LEU A 79 -3.80 -3.83 0.52
C LEU A 79 -2.57 -3.56 -0.33
N TRP A 80 -2.76 -3.35 -1.63
CA TRP A 80 -1.66 -2.95 -2.51
C TRP A 80 -1.44 -1.44 -2.47
N LEU A 81 -0.18 -1.01 -2.33
CA LEU A 81 0.15 0.42 -2.30
C LEU A 81 -0.21 1.13 -3.61
N ASP A 82 -0.14 0.44 -4.75
CA ASP A 82 -0.50 1.03 -6.03
C ASP A 82 -2.01 1.18 -6.25
N GLU A 83 -2.82 0.61 -5.36
CA GLU A 83 -4.27 0.82 -5.33
C GLU A 83 -4.67 1.98 -4.42
N VAL A 84 -3.73 2.56 -3.66
CA VAL A 84 -3.96 3.73 -2.81
C VAL A 84 -3.90 5.00 -3.66
N GLU A 85 -5.01 5.72 -3.75
CA GLU A 85 -5.08 7.03 -4.40
C GLU A 85 -4.57 8.14 -3.48
N GLY A 86 -4.87 8.03 -2.18
CA GLY A 86 -4.42 8.98 -1.17
C GLY A 86 -4.88 8.58 0.22
N PHE A 87 -4.50 9.36 1.22
CA PHE A 87 -4.92 9.13 2.59
C PHE A 87 -5.05 10.43 3.38
N THR A 88 -5.89 10.41 4.40
CA THR A 88 -6.04 11.47 5.39
C THR A 88 -5.60 10.94 6.74
N ARG A 89 -4.71 11.66 7.43
CA ARG A 89 -4.32 11.33 8.81
C ARG A 89 -5.44 11.77 9.76
N LEU A 90 -5.96 10.82 10.53
CA LEU A 90 -6.96 11.07 11.57
C LEU A 90 -6.32 11.17 12.96
N GLY A 91 -5.16 10.51 13.16
CA GLY A 91 -4.41 10.54 14.41
C GLY A 91 -3.23 9.57 14.41
N SER A 92 -2.79 9.19 15.59
CA SER A 92 -1.90 8.05 15.85
C SER A 92 -2.42 7.35 17.09
N ASN A 93 -2.35 6.01 17.11
CA ASN A 93 -2.77 5.21 18.25
C ASN A 93 -1.78 5.30 19.42
#